data_AF-A0A529XA00-F1
#
_entry.id   AF-A0A529XA00-F1
#
_cell.length_a   1.000
_cell.length_b   1.000
_cell.length_c   1.000
_cell.angle_alpha   90.00
_cell.angle_beta   90.00
_cell.angle_gamma   90.00
#
_symmetry.space_group_name_H-M   'P 1'
#
loop_
_entity.id
_entity.type
_entity.pdbx_description
1 polymer ?
#
loop_
_entity_poly.entity_id
_entity_poly.type
_entity_poly.pdbx_seq_one_letter_code
_entity_poly.pdbx_strand_id
1 'polypeptide(L)' 'HVPSGAGHDAATFAGAGIPTAMLFVRNENGSHNPHEAMEIADLDQAIRLLLRFVIDFDNPLDQP' A
#
# COMPACT_ATOMS: atom_id res chain seq x y z
N HIS A 1 4.94 2.04 -12.31
CA HIS A 1 3.65 1.92 -11.61
C HIS A 1 2.96 0.65 -12.11
N VAL A 2 2.63 -0.29 -11.22
CA VAL A 2 1.88 -1.50 -11.56
C VAL A 2 0.42 -1.23 -11.18
N PRO A 3 -0.54 -1.24 -12.14
CA PRO A 3 -1.95 -1.05 -11.79
C PRO A 3 -2.47 -2.29 -11.04
N SER A 4 -3.36 -2.06 -10.07
CA SER A 4 -4.09 -3.15 -9.44
C SER A 4 -5.04 -3.81 -10.45
N GLY A 5 -4.99 -5.14 -10.56
CA GLY A 5 -5.99 -5.91 -11.30
C GLY A 5 -7.30 -6.13 -10.53
N ALA A 6 -7.29 -5.91 -9.21
CA ALA A 6 -8.45 -6.03 -8.33
C ALA A 6 -9.04 -4.65 -7.95
N GLY A 7 -10.34 -4.63 -7.66
CA GLY A 7 -11.01 -3.46 -7.10
C GLY A 7 -10.62 -3.23 -5.65
N HIS A 8 -10.35 -1.97 -5.29
CA HIS A 8 -10.06 -1.52 -3.93
C HIS A 8 -10.79 -0.20 -3.69
N ASP A 9 -11.16 0.10 -2.44
CA ASP A 9 -11.81 1.37 -2.06
C ASP A 9 -10.97 2.60 -2.44
N ALA A 10 -9.64 2.43 -2.49
CA ALA A 10 -8.70 3.42 -3.00
C ALA A 10 -9.07 3.94 -4.41
N ALA A 11 -9.62 3.09 -5.29
CA ALA A 11 -10.07 3.52 -6.61
C ALA A 11 -11.27 4.48 -6.52
N THR A 12 -12.17 4.25 -5.56
CA THR A 12 -13.30 5.15 -5.27
C THR A 12 -12.81 6.52 -4.78
N PHE A 13 -11.85 6.54 -3.86
CA PHE A 13 -11.27 7.80 -3.36
C PHE A 13 -10.53 8.57 -4.45
N ALA A 14 -9.73 7.88 -5.26
CA ALA A 14 -9.07 8.50 -6.40
C ALA A 14 -10.08 9.06 -7.41
N GLY A 15 -11.17 8.33 -7.70
CA GLY A 15 -12.26 8.79 -8.56
C GLY A 15 -13.01 10.01 -8.03
N ALA A 16 -13.03 10.20 -6.71
CA ALA A 16 -13.59 11.38 -6.05
C ALA A 16 -12.59 12.56 -5.96
N GLY A 17 -11.38 12.42 -6.52
CA GLY A 17 -10.35 13.47 -6.50
C GLY A 17 -9.56 13.56 -5.19
N ILE A 18 -9.67 12.56 -4.30
CA ILE A 18 -8.89 12.49 -3.07
C ILE A 18 -7.50 11.92 -3.39
N PRO A 19 -6.39 12.59 -3.02
CA PRO A 19 -5.04 12.03 -3.20
C PRO A 19 -4.93 10.66 -2.53
N THR A 20 -4.59 9.65 -3.33
CA THR A 20 -4.62 8.25 -2.91
C THR A 20 -3.39 7.51 -3.42
N ALA A 21 -2.86 6.62 -2.61
CA ALA A 21 -1.80 5.67 -2.99
C ALA A 21 -2.12 4.29 -2.42
N MET A 22 -1.57 3.25 -3.05
CA MET A 22 -1.61 1.88 -2.54
C MET A 22 -0.19 1.32 -2.46
N LEU A 23 0.06 0.46 -1.48
CA LEU A 23 1.30 -0.27 -1.32
C LEU A 23 1.04 -1.75 -1.63
N PHE A 24 1.79 -2.30 -2.58
CA PHE A 24 1.69 -3.70 -2.93
C PHE A 24 2.81 -4.48 -2.24
N VAL A 25 2.42 -5.55 -1.55
CA VAL A 25 3.35 -6.49 -0.91
C VAL A 25 3.37 -7.76 -1.75
N ARG A 26 4.53 -8.40 -1.84
CA ARG A 26 4.66 -9.68 -2.54
C ARG A 26 3.76 -10.70 -1.85
N ASN A 27 3.01 -11.42 -2.67
CA ASN A 27 2.15 -12.51 -2.24
C ASN A 27 2.49 -13.75 -3.09
N GLU A 28 2.44 -14.91 -2.46
CA GLU A 28 2.58 -16.21 -3.10
C GLU A 28 1.21 -16.83 -3.34
N ASN A 29 1.10 -17.60 -4.42
CA ASN A 29 -0.11 -18.34 -4.81
C ASN A 29 -1.34 -17.50 -5.12
N GLY A 30 -1.24 -16.17 -5.09
CA GLY A 30 -2.36 -15.27 -5.34
C GLY A 30 -3.33 -15.22 -4.17
N SER A 31 -4.38 -14.40 -4.29
CA SER A 31 -5.36 -14.19 -3.21
C SER A 31 -6.59 -15.11 -3.33
N HIS A 32 -7.46 -15.10 -2.32
CA HIS A 32 -8.73 -15.82 -2.25
C HIS A 32 -8.60 -17.34 -2.36
N ASN A 33 -7.53 -17.91 -1.81
CA ASN A 33 -7.34 -19.35 -1.75
C ASN A 33 -6.67 -19.79 -0.44
N PRO A 34 -6.84 -21.04 0.00
CA PRO A 34 -6.28 -21.52 1.28
C PRO A 34 -4.75 -21.54 1.34
N HIS A 35 -4.07 -21.38 0.20
CA HIS A 35 -2.61 -21.37 0.10
C HIS A 35 -2.05 -19.97 -0.11
N GLU A 36 -2.89 -18.93 0.00
CA GLU A 36 -2.46 -17.53 0.00
C GLU A 36 -1.42 -17.33 1.11
N ALA A 37 -0.22 -16.88 0.72
CA ALA A 37 0.92 -16.77 1.62
C ALA A 37 1.75 -15.53 1.32
N MET A 38 2.51 -15.10 2.32
CA MET A 38 3.38 -13.92 2.24
C MET A 38 4.52 -14.10 3.23
N GLU A 39 5.72 -13.70 2.81
CA GLU A 39 6.88 -13.65 3.69
C GLU A 39 6.73 -12.54 4.72
N ILE A 40 6.94 -12.85 5.99
CA ILE A 40 6.82 -11.88 7.10
C ILE A 40 7.80 -10.71 6.92
N ALA A 41 8.96 -10.95 6.30
CA ALA A 41 9.93 -9.90 5.98
C ALA A 41 9.38 -8.87 4.98
N ASP A 42 8.59 -9.30 4.00
CA ASP A 42 7.96 -8.39 3.03
C ASP A 42 6.85 -7.57 3.71
N LEU A 43 6.11 -8.17 4.64
CA LEU A 43 5.12 -7.46 5.46
C LEU A 43 5.78 -6.41 6.38
N ASP A 44 6.86 -6.76 7.08
CA ASP A 44 7.59 -5.82 7.96
C ASP A 44 8.09 -4.60 7.19
N GLN A 45 8.64 -4.79 5.99
CA GLN A 45 9.06 -3.69 5.13
C GLN A 45 7.90 -2.77 4.73
N ALA A 46 6.76 -3.36 4.34
CA ALA A 46 5.57 -2.60 3.97
C ALA A 46 4.99 -1.80 5.15
N ILE A 47 4.97 -2.38 6.34
CA ILE A 47 4.52 -1.70 7.57
C ILE A 47 5.44 -0.52 7.88
N ARG A 48 6.76 -0.70 7.83
CA ARG A 48 7.72 0.40 8.07
C ARG A 48 7.54 1.54 7.08
N LEU A 49 7.33 1.21 5.80
CA LEU A 49 7.12 2.21 4.76
C LEU A 49 5.79 2.96 4.96
N LEU A 50 4.71 2.24 5.25
CA LEU A 50 3.41 2.86 5.54
C LEU A 50 3.49 3.76 6.78
N LEU A 51 4.14 3.30 7.84
CA LEU A 51 4.33 4.08 9.06
C LEU A 51 5.11 5.36 8.77
N ARG A 52 6.23 5.26 8.05
CA ARG A 52 7.04 6.43 7.67
C ARG A 52 6.23 7.41 6.85
N PHE A 53 5.49 6.91 5.85
CA PHE A 53 4.64 7.73 5.00
C PHE A 53 3.60 8.47 5.82
N VAL A 54 2.85 7.81 6.71
CA VAL A 54 1.79 8.44 7.51
C VAL A 54 2.35 9.48 8.47
N ILE A 55 3.49 9.21 9.13
CA ILE A 55 4.12 10.16 10.07
C ILE A 55 4.62 11.42 9.35
N ASP A 56 5.17 11.25 8.15
CA ASP A 56 5.78 12.34 7.38
C ASP A 56 4.80 13.00 6.41
N PHE A 57 3.60 12.46 6.19
CA PHE A 57 2.72 12.86 5.08
C PHE A 57 2.43 14.37 5.09
N ASP A 58 2.16 14.91 6.28
CA ASP A 58 1.88 16.33 6.51
C ASP A 58 3.12 17.11 7.02
N ASN A 59 4.27 16.43 7.16
CA ASN A 59 5.51 17.00 7.68
C ASN A 59 6.62 16.89 6.62
N PRO A 60 6.70 17.83 5.67
CA PRO A 60 7.76 17.83 4.67
C PRO A 60 9.12 17.94 5.37
N LEU A 61 10.08 17.11 4.95
CA LEU A 61 11.46 17.15 5.45
C LEU A 61 12.20 18.47 5.14
N ASP A 62 11.58 19.40 4.42
CA ASP A 62 12.14 20.66 3.92
C ASP A 62 11.26 21.89 4.26
N GLN A 63 10.66 21.96 5.45
CA GLN A 63 10.27 23.25 6.04
C GLN A 63 11.26 23.62 7.16
N PRO A 64 11.61 24.91 7.33
CA PRO A 64 12.49 25.32 8.42
C PRO A 64 11.96 24.91 9.80
#